data_AF-A0A2M6ZZ39-F1
#
_entry.id   AF-A0A2M6ZZ39-F1
#
_cell.length_a   1.000
_cell.length_b   1.000
_cell.length_c   1.000
_cell.angle_alpha   90.00
_cell.angle_beta   90.00
_cell.angle_gamma   90.00
#
_symmetry.space_group_name_H-M   'P 1'
#
loop_
_entity.id
_entity.type
_entity.pdbx_description
1 polymer ?
#
loop_
_entity_poly.entity_id
_entity_poly.type
_entity_poly.pdbx_seq_one_letter_code
_entity_poly.pdbx_strand_id
1 'polypeptide(L)'
;MIVRLLQSLINGNRSEIIQQGAIEENKKKEPKLVDVAEQALRNKSAMHSEELDGIVKYGWSKFRRKRFKNQTRRKVWDVLCNALGAPDNNMADEITEKIVEVAEVDNFYQEIFDKEKEE
;
A
#
# COMPACT_ATOMS: atom_id res chain seq x y z
N MET A 1 6.79 -30.85 -7.55
CA MET A 1 7.97 -30.27 -8.23
C MET A 1 8.28 -28.84 -7.78
N ILE A 2 7.30 -27.95 -7.65
CA ILE A 2 7.50 -26.53 -7.23
C ILE A 2 8.17 -26.38 -5.85
N VAL A 3 7.86 -27.25 -4.90
CA VAL A 3 8.41 -27.17 -3.53
C VAL A 3 9.93 -27.35 -3.47
N ARG A 4 10.51 -28.18 -4.36
CA ARG A 4 11.97 -28.38 -4.43
C ARG A 4 12.71 -27.14 -4.99
N LEU A 5 12.03 -26.36 -5.82
CA LEU A 5 12.58 -25.14 -6.45
C LEU A 5 12.64 -23.97 -5.47
N LEU A 6 11.69 -23.91 -4.53
CA LEU A 6 11.71 -22.93 -3.43
C LEU A 6 12.76 -23.28 -2.36
N GLN A 7 13.02 -24.58 -2.12
CA GLN A 7 14.06 -25.02 -1.19
C GLN A 7 15.48 -24.72 -1.70
N SER A 8 15.73 -24.71 -3.02
CA SER A 8 17.06 -24.37 -3.55
C SER A 8 17.39 -22.87 -3.46
N LEU A 9 16.38 -22.00 -3.44
CA LEU A 9 16.58 -20.55 -3.31
C LEU A 9 16.90 -20.13 -1.87
N ILE A 10 16.43 -20.87 -0.88
CA ILE A 10 16.63 -20.55 0.54
C ILE A 10 18.01 -21.03 1.04
N ASN A 11 18.54 -22.12 0.50
CA ASN A 11 19.77 -22.75 1.01
C ASN A 11 21.03 -22.51 0.13
N GLY A 12 20.92 -21.80 -0.99
CA GLY A 12 21.94 -21.82 -2.04
C GLY A 12 23.09 -20.81 -1.96
N ASN A 13 23.05 -19.73 -1.17
CA ASN A 13 23.93 -18.58 -1.49
C ASN A 13 24.52 -17.77 -0.31
N ARG A 14 24.71 -18.36 0.88
CA ARG A 14 25.10 -17.56 2.07
C ARG A 14 26.53 -17.67 2.60
N SER A 15 27.41 -18.51 2.08
CA SER A 15 28.73 -18.71 2.73
C SER A 15 29.97 -18.35 1.91
N GLU A 16 29.92 -18.29 0.57
CA GLU A 16 31.16 -18.12 -0.22
C GLU A 16 31.32 -16.73 -0.87
N ILE A 17 30.24 -15.97 -1.04
CA ILE A 17 30.29 -14.65 -1.73
C ILE A 17 30.74 -13.51 -0.79
N ILE A 18 30.65 -13.69 0.53
CA ILE A 18 30.98 -12.63 1.51
C ILE A 18 32.50 -12.44 1.66
N GLN A 19 33.34 -13.45 1.37
CA GLN A 19 34.79 -13.34 1.60
C GLN A 19 35.57 -12.70 0.45
N GLN A 20 35.05 -12.66 -0.78
CA GLN A 20 35.75 -12.00 -1.90
C GLN A 20 35.50 -10.49 -1.98
N GLY A 21 34.44 -9.96 -1.37
CA GLY A 21 34.15 -8.52 -1.36
C GLY A 21 35.04 -7.67 -0.44
N ALA A 22 35.74 -8.29 0.52
CA ALA A 22 36.53 -7.57 1.52
C ALA A 22 37.96 -7.18 1.06
N ILE A 23 38.39 -7.61 -0.13
CA ILE A 23 39.78 -7.40 -0.61
C ILE A 23 39.89 -6.21 -1.60
N GLU A 24 38.79 -5.67 -2.11
CA GLU A 24 38.82 -4.55 -3.09
C GLU A 24 38.65 -3.13 -2.49
N GLU A 25 38.62 -2.95 -1.18
CA GLU A 25 38.35 -1.64 -0.54
C GLU A 25 39.48 -0.58 -0.60
N ASN A 26 40.51 -0.75 -1.43
CA ASN A 26 41.57 0.26 -1.61
C ASN A 26 41.66 0.81 -3.04
N LYS A 27 40.51 1.02 -3.71
CA LYS A 27 40.45 1.90 -4.89
C LYS A 27 40.09 3.32 -4.44
N LYS A 28 41.07 4.22 -4.59
CA LYS A 28 41.04 5.66 -4.37
C LYS A 28 39.65 6.26 -4.68
N LYS A 29 39.07 6.95 -3.69
CA LYS A 29 37.89 7.79 -3.90
C LYS A 29 38.30 8.96 -4.79
N GLU A 30 38.07 8.82 -6.10
CA GLU A 30 38.06 9.97 -7.00
C GLU A 30 36.98 10.96 -6.51
N PRO A 31 37.24 12.28 -6.56
CA PRO A 31 36.23 13.26 -6.22
C PRO A 31 35.08 13.09 -7.22
N LYS A 32 33.91 12.65 -6.73
CA LYS A 32 32.68 12.64 -7.52
C LYS A 32 32.39 14.09 -7.91
N LEU A 33 32.71 14.45 -9.15
CA LEU A 33 32.16 15.62 -9.81
C LEU A 33 30.66 15.34 -9.93
N VAL A 34 29.91 15.73 -8.90
CA VAL A 34 28.46 15.60 -8.90
C VAL A 34 27.96 16.52 -9.99
N ASP A 35 27.42 15.93 -11.05
CA ASP A 35 26.82 16.67 -12.14
C ASP A 35 25.75 17.59 -11.55
N VAL A 36 25.82 18.88 -11.84
CA VAL A 36 24.84 19.88 -11.38
C VAL A 36 23.43 19.44 -11.80
N ALA A 37 23.31 18.71 -12.92
CA ALA A 37 22.06 18.09 -13.34
C ALA A 37 21.57 16.99 -12.39
N GLU A 38 22.44 16.12 -11.87
CA GLU A 38 22.06 15.09 -10.90
C GLU A 38 21.60 15.73 -9.58
N GLN A 39 22.28 16.79 -9.14
CA GLN A 39 21.91 17.54 -7.94
C GLN A 39 20.55 18.26 -8.11
N ALA A 40 20.32 18.88 -9.27
CA ALA A 40 19.04 19.50 -9.59
C ALA A 40 17.90 18.46 -9.65
N LEU A 41 18.15 17.28 -10.24
CA LEU A 41 17.18 16.20 -10.29
C LEU A 41 16.88 15.64 -8.89
N ARG A 42 17.89 15.39 -8.06
CA ARG A 42 17.70 14.93 -6.67
C ARG A 42 16.92 15.94 -5.84
N ASN A 43 17.24 17.22 -5.94
CA ASN A 43 16.53 18.27 -5.20
C ASN A 43 15.07 18.37 -5.65
N LYS A 44 14.81 18.28 -6.96
CA LYS A 44 13.45 18.25 -7.50
C LYS A 44 12.67 17.01 -7.01
N SER A 45 13.30 15.84 -7.00
CA SER A 45 12.71 14.62 -6.47
C SER A 45 12.45 14.68 -4.96
N ALA A 46 13.34 15.31 -4.18
CA ALA A 46 13.16 15.49 -2.75
C ALA A 46 12.00 16.43 -2.43
N MET A 47 11.88 17.56 -3.13
CA MET A 47 10.75 18.48 -2.97
C MET A 47 9.41 17.81 -3.29
N HIS A 48 9.34 17.02 -4.37
CA HIS A 48 8.14 16.27 -4.69
C HIS A 48 7.88 15.12 -3.70
N SER A 49 8.91 14.56 -3.05
CA SER A 49 8.70 13.54 -2.03
C SER A 49 8.03 14.10 -0.77
N GLU A 50 8.35 15.33 -0.36
CA GLU A 50 7.68 16.00 0.76
C GLU A 50 6.23 16.37 0.43
N GLU A 51 5.96 16.82 -0.80
CA GLU A 51 4.60 17.04 -1.29
C GLU A 51 3.78 15.73 -1.31
N LEU A 52 4.41 14.61 -1.71
CA LEU A 52 3.78 13.29 -1.69
C LEU A 52 3.59 12.75 -0.28
N ASP A 53 4.50 13.01 0.65
CA ASP A 53 4.35 12.64 2.08
C ASP A 53 3.17 13.37 2.73
N GLY A 54 2.89 14.61 2.30
CA GLY A 54 1.68 15.34 2.66
C GLY A 54 0.39 14.66 2.19
N ILE A 55 0.43 13.99 1.02
CA ILE A 55 -0.69 13.20 0.47
C ILE A 55 -0.80 11.84 1.19
N VAL A 56 0.32 11.22 1.56
CA VAL A 56 0.35 9.95 2.31
C VAL A 56 -0.21 10.11 3.73
N LYS A 57 -0.16 11.32 4.32
CA LYS A 57 -0.68 11.59 5.66
C LYS A 57 -2.20 11.53 5.80
N TYR A 58 -2.97 11.64 4.71
CA TYR A 58 -4.43 11.66 4.79
C TYR A 58 -5.07 10.68 3.80
N GLY A 59 -5.85 9.75 4.36
CA GLY A 59 -6.61 8.77 3.61
C GLY A 59 -5.93 7.40 3.54
N TRP A 60 -6.74 6.39 3.19
CA TRP A 60 -6.24 5.04 3.04
C TRP A 60 -5.52 4.85 1.71
N SER A 61 -4.60 3.89 1.66
CA SER A 61 -4.04 3.45 0.37
C SER A 61 -5.16 3.03 -0.58
N LYS A 62 -5.00 3.30 -1.88
CA LYS A 62 -6.01 2.96 -2.91
C LYS A 62 -6.49 1.50 -2.82
N PHE A 63 -5.58 0.59 -2.46
CA PHE A 63 -5.90 -0.82 -2.25
C PHE A 63 -6.78 -1.04 -1.01
N ARG A 64 -6.43 -0.43 0.13
CA ARG A 64 -7.21 -0.52 1.37
C ARG A 64 -8.60 0.10 1.19
N ARG A 65 -8.68 1.29 0.59
CA ARG A 65 -9.96 1.95 0.26
C ARG A 65 -10.84 1.09 -0.62
N LYS A 66 -10.30 0.53 -1.71
CA LYS A 66 -11.07 -0.34 -2.62
C LYS A 66 -11.56 -1.62 -1.92
N ARG A 67 -10.72 -2.22 -1.07
CA ARG A 67 -11.10 -3.42 -0.30
C ARG A 67 -12.24 -3.12 0.66
N PHE A 68 -12.13 -2.05 1.45
CA PHE A 68 -13.16 -1.64 2.39
C PHE A 68 -14.45 -1.26 1.66
N LYS A 69 -14.38 -0.43 0.62
CA LYS A 69 -15.54 -0.06 -0.22
C LYS A 69 -16.31 -1.28 -0.72
N ASN A 70 -15.63 -2.32 -1.20
CA ASN A 70 -16.27 -3.55 -1.66
C ASN A 70 -16.97 -4.32 -0.52
N GLN A 71 -16.38 -4.35 0.68
CA GLN A 71 -16.96 -4.98 1.86
C GLN A 71 -18.20 -4.21 2.33
N THR A 72 -18.08 -2.88 2.46
CA THR A 72 -19.18 -1.99 2.83
C THR A 72 -20.33 -2.07 1.81
N ARG A 73 -20.03 -2.08 0.51
CA ARG A 73 -21.07 -2.17 -0.54
C ARG A 73 -21.93 -3.42 -0.40
N ARG A 74 -21.33 -4.57 -0.12
CA ARG A 74 -22.07 -5.83 0.07
C ARG A 74 -23.05 -5.71 1.24
N LYS A 75 -22.58 -5.22 2.38
CA LYS A 75 -23.44 -5.04 3.57
C LYS A 75 -24.55 -4.03 3.35
N VAL A 76 -24.22 -2.89 2.73
CA VAL A 76 -25.21 -1.87 2.36
C VAL A 76 -26.26 -2.47 1.44
N TRP A 77 -25.84 -3.23 0.44
CA TRP A 77 -26.75 -3.92 -0.47
C TRP A 77 -27.67 -4.89 0.26
N ASP A 78 -27.14 -5.73 1.15
CA ASP A 78 -27.93 -6.69 1.91
C ASP A 78 -28.97 -6.00 2.81
N VAL A 79 -28.58 -4.94 3.50
CA VAL A 79 -29.49 -4.12 4.32
C VAL A 79 -30.59 -3.48 3.46
N LEU A 80 -30.22 -2.90 2.32
CA LEU A 80 -31.17 -2.26 1.42
C LEU A 80 -32.12 -3.27 0.77
N CYS A 81 -31.64 -4.47 0.40
CA CYS A 81 -32.48 -5.55 -0.09
C CYS A 81 -33.50 -5.99 0.97
N ASN A 82 -33.06 -6.14 2.21
CA ASN A 82 -33.95 -6.53 3.31
C ASN A 82 -34.99 -5.44 3.64
N ALA A 83 -34.62 -4.16 3.55
CA ALA A 83 -35.49 -3.05 3.90
C ALA A 83 -36.44 -2.62 2.77
N LEU A 84 -35.98 -2.65 1.52
CA LEU A 84 -36.68 -2.07 0.36
C LEU A 84 -37.09 -3.13 -0.68
N GLY A 85 -36.58 -4.36 -0.60
CA GLY A 85 -36.88 -5.46 -1.52
C GLY A 85 -36.18 -5.37 -2.89
N ALA A 86 -36.08 -4.18 -3.48
CA ALA A 86 -35.41 -3.93 -4.77
C ALA A 86 -34.67 -2.59 -4.76
N PRO A 87 -33.47 -2.52 -4.17
CA PRO A 87 -32.72 -1.28 -4.11
C PRO A 87 -32.08 -0.89 -5.45
N ASP A 88 -31.95 0.41 -5.69
CA ASP A 88 -31.21 0.95 -6.83
C ASP A 88 -29.69 0.83 -6.58
N ASN A 89 -28.95 0.44 -7.62
CA ASN A 89 -27.49 0.37 -7.61
C ASN A 89 -26.87 1.72 -7.28
N ASN A 90 -27.41 2.82 -7.84
CA ASN A 90 -26.86 4.16 -7.60
C ASN A 90 -27.01 4.57 -6.15
N MET A 91 -28.16 4.23 -5.54
CA MET A 91 -28.42 4.49 -4.12
C MET A 91 -27.43 3.73 -3.23
N ALA A 92 -27.19 2.45 -3.52
CA ALA A 92 -26.22 1.65 -2.79
C ALA A 92 -24.79 2.20 -2.96
N ASP A 93 -24.43 2.69 -4.14
CA ASP A 93 -23.12 3.32 -4.39
C ASP A 93 -22.94 4.62 -3.61
N GLU A 94 -23.94 5.50 -3.59
CA GLU A 94 -23.88 6.77 -2.87
C GLU A 94 -23.74 6.56 -1.36
N ILE A 95 -24.54 5.67 -0.78
CA ILE A 95 -24.46 5.33 0.64
C ILE A 95 -23.10 4.72 0.97
N THR A 96 -22.60 3.82 0.11
CA THR A 96 -21.28 3.21 0.31
C THR A 96 -20.17 4.26 0.32
N GLU A 97 -20.16 5.20 -0.63
CA GLU A 97 -19.11 6.23 -0.67
C GLU A 97 -19.15 7.13 0.57
N LYS A 98 -20.33 7.57 1.02
CA LYS A 98 -20.46 8.37 2.26
C LYS A 98 -19.91 7.63 3.49
N ILE A 99 -20.16 6.33 3.59
CA ILE A 99 -19.62 5.53 4.70
C ILE A 99 -18.11 5.39 4.61
N VAL A 100 -17.56 5.18 3.40
CA VAL A 100 -16.11 5.07 3.19
C VAL A 100 -15.40 6.37 3.55
N GLU A 101 -15.94 7.52 3.13
CA GLU A 101 -15.39 8.84 3.46
C GLU A 101 -15.34 9.07 4.97
N VAL A 102 -16.41 8.73 5.69
CA VAL A 102 -16.44 8.86 7.16
C VAL A 102 -15.46 7.89 7.82
N ALA A 103 -15.39 6.65 7.35
CA ALA A 103 -14.49 5.64 7.91
C ALA A 103 -13.00 5.92 7.63
N GLU A 104 -12.67 6.67 6.58
CA GLU A 104 -11.31 7.14 6.31
C GLU A 104 -10.86 8.21 7.32
N VAL A 105 -11.80 8.96 7.90
CA VAL A 105 -11.54 10.01 8.89
C VAL A 105 -11.63 9.49 10.32
N ASP A 106 -12.59 8.60 10.60
CA ASP A 106 -12.85 8.04 11.92
C ASP A 106 -12.76 6.51 11.94
N ASN A 107 -11.76 6.03 12.69
CA ASN A 107 -11.43 4.62 12.81
C ASN A 107 -12.54 3.80 13.50
N PHE A 108 -13.43 4.43 14.29
CA PHE A 108 -14.56 3.77 14.93
C PHE A 108 -15.49 3.11 13.90
N TYR A 109 -15.78 3.81 12.80
CA TYR A 109 -16.63 3.26 11.74
C TYR A 109 -15.95 2.09 11.05
N GLN A 110 -14.63 2.12 10.88
CA GLN A 110 -13.93 0.97 10.32
C GLN A 110 -14.11 -0.28 11.20
N GLU A 111 -14.01 -0.14 12.51
CA GLU A 111 -14.17 -1.27 13.45
C GLU A 111 -15.55 -1.92 13.37
N ILE A 112 -16.62 -1.15 13.16
CA ILE A 112 -17.98 -1.69 12.98
C ILE A 112 -18.02 -2.68 11.81
N PHE A 113 -17.35 -2.34 10.70
CA PHE A 113 -17.35 -3.18 9.52
C PHE A 113 -16.37 -4.37 9.62
N ASP A 114 -15.33 -4.26 10.43
CA ASP A 114 -14.30 -5.29 10.62
C ASP A 114 -14.67 -6.35 11.68
N LYS A 115 -15.42 -6.00 12.74
CA LYS A 115 -15.79 -6.92 13.84
C LYS A 115 -16.69 -8.11 13.41
N GLU A 116 -17.44 -7.98 12.32
CA GLU A 116 -18.35 -9.04 11.84
C GLU A 116 -17.66 -10.19 11.06
N LYS A 117 -16.33 -10.33 11.12
CA LYS A 117 -15.62 -11.50 10.54
C LYS A 117 -15.35 -12.63 11.55
N GLU A 118 -15.66 -12.43 12.82
CA GLU A 118 -15.39 -13.39 13.89
C GLU A 118 -16.62 -14.20 14.37
N GLU A 119 -17.78 -14.03 13.73
CA GLU A 119 -19.00 -14.85 13.92
C GLU A 119 -19.31 -15.68 12.67
#